data_AF-A0A958DDT5-F1
#
_entry.id   AF-A0A958DDT5-F1
#
_cell.length_a   1.000
_cell.length_b   1.000
_cell.length_c   1.000
_cell.angle_alpha   90.00
_cell.angle_beta   90.00
_cell.angle_gamma   90.00
#
_symmetry.space_group_name_H-M   'P 1'
#
loop_
_entity.id
_entity.type
_entity.pdbx_description
1 polymer ?
#
loop_
_entity_poly.entity_id
_entity_poly.type
_entity_poly.pdbx_seq_one_letter_code
_entity_poly.pdbx_strand_id
1 'polypeptide(L)'
;MSQFPISYRDNPSYDTGGADAPRLLARIDLAPYGINGQVTDLPVHVHTARTDAMKSTDVYGTWVAGLPLENGSLDGLSGLVDAFMKALARQERLPRYMFHVGDRAWPIYQLQDELIARYPGGPVFAAPSVAELWIALANHFKHIGRIASRRDLEISFFSQVDLQIYAPDFSLRFPTADDIPVFAFTNGHGPEVMAPVGSQTLRLPIQQGSEVLAMYRLVGDLLVQSGRLKSMYDMSIRKLATARWEAVREFLKPTDQFVTYTATEGDKPAPYVVPVYTDGSGFMAARQTRPARVTVYVGQDVPTLQERMAEEMVQRGVIDDPSAVQASAGKPAGADMMASRGLAVSH
;
A
#
# COMPACT_ATOMS: atom_id res chain seq x y z
N MET A 1 -21.11 -31.19 -20.38
CA MET A 1 -19.88 -30.46 -20.02
C MET A 1 -20.32 -29.09 -19.53
N SER A 2 -20.16 -28.79 -18.24
CA SER A 2 -20.46 -27.43 -17.77
C SER A 2 -19.42 -26.50 -18.38
N GLN A 3 -19.87 -25.56 -19.22
CA GLN A 3 -19.01 -24.52 -19.75
C GLN A 3 -18.43 -23.76 -18.55
N PHE A 4 -17.11 -23.81 -18.36
CA PHE A 4 -16.47 -23.04 -17.31
C PHE A 4 -16.77 -21.55 -17.57
N PRO A 5 -17.03 -20.74 -16.53
CA PRO A 5 -17.24 -19.30 -16.71
C PRO A 5 -15.94 -18.54 -17.06
N ILE A 6 -14.91 -19.25 -17.51
CA ILE A 6 -13.55 -18.76 -17.70
C ILE A 6 -13.21 -18.83 -19.18
N SER A 7 -12.72 -17.72 -19.72
CA SER A 7 -12.20 -17.62 -21.09
C SER A 7 -10.81 -17.00 -21.08
N TYR A 8 -9.98 -17.36 -22.05
CA TYR A 8 -8.59 -16.92 -22.12
C TYR A 8 -8.36 -16.08 -23.38
N ARG A 9 -7.50 -15.08 -23.28
CA ARG A 9 -6.97 -14.30 -24.40
C ARG A 9 -5.48 -14.13 -24.27
N ASP A 10 -4.79 -13.92 -25.38
CA ASP A 10 -3.38 -13.52 -25.35
C ASP A 10 -3.21 -12.17 -24.64
N ASN A 11 -2.15 -12.04 -23.86
CA ASN A 11 -1.77 -10.76 -23.27
C ASN A 11 -1.07 -9.91 -24.34
N PRO A 12 -1.65 -8.76 -24.77
CA PRO A 12 -1.04 -7.93 -25.81
C PRO A 12 0.30 -7.31 -25.37
N SER A 13 0.55 -7.25 -24.07
CA SER A 13 1.80 -6.73 -23.49
C SER A 13 2.85 -7.82 -23.27
N TYR A 14 2.59 -9.08 -23.67
CA TYR A 14 3.55 -10.16 -23.52
C TYR A 14 4.73 -10.00 -24.49
N ASP A 15 5.92 -9.83 -23.92
CA ASP A 15 7.20 -9.92 -24.63
C ASP A 15 7.91 -11.21 -24.21
N THR A 16 8.32 -12.00 -25.20
CA THR A 16 9.05 -13.27 -25.05
C THR A 16 10.34 -13.18 -24.22
N GLY A 17 10.86 -11.96 -23.96
CA GLY A 17 12.04 -11.74 -23.12
C GLY A 17 11.79 -11.64 -21.60
N GLY A 18 10.53 -11.50 -21.16
CA GLY A 18 10.19 -11.36 -19.73
C GLY A 18 9.96 -12.72 -19.07
N ALA A 19 10.89 -13.18 -18.23
CA ALA A 19 10.80 -14.47 -17.54
C ALA A 19 9.53 -14.64 -16.67
N ASP A 20 8.94 -13.52 -16.21
CA ASP A 20 7.77 -13.50 -15.32
C ASP A 20 6.54 -12.80 -15.94
N ALA A 21 6.55 -12.47 -17.23
CA ALA A 21 5.41 -11.80 -17.86
C ALA A 21 4.24 -12.79 -18.09
N PRO A 22 2.99 -12.46 -17.72
CA PRO A 22 1.85 -13.33 -17.99
C PRO A 22 1.64 -13.42 -19.50
N ARG A 23 1.56 -14.64 -20.03
CA ARG A 23 1.35 -14.89 -21.45
C ARG A 23 -0.11 -14.76 -21.85
N LEU A 24 -1.01 -15.10 -20.94
CA LEU A 24 -2.46 -15.09 -21.14
C LEU A 24 -3.13 -14.23 -20.07
N LEU A 25 -4.33 -13.73 -20.40
CA LEU A 25 -5.26 -13.11 -19.45
C LEU A 25 -6.56 -13.92 -19.44
N ALA A 26 -7.02 -14.26 -18.25
CA ALA A 26 -8.30 -14.95 -18.05
C ALA A 26 -9.41 -13.95 -17.68
N ARG A 27 -10.56 -14.11 -18.33
CA ARG A 27 -11.81 -13.42 -18.01
C ARG A 27 -12.77 -14.40 -17.34
N ILE A 28 -13.34 -14.02 -16.22
CA ILE A 28 -14.24 -14.86 -15.41
C ILE A 28 -15.59 -14.17 -15.28
N ASP A 29 -16.64 -14.82 -15.75
CA ASP A 29 -18.02 -14.44 -15.43
C ASP A 29 -18.30 -14.79 -13.97
N LEU A 30 -18.70 -13.79 -13.17
CA LEU A 30 -18.96 -14.00 -11.75
C LEU A 30 -20.42 -14.38 -11.44
N ALA A 31 -21.31 -14.36 -12.45
CA ALA A 31 -22.72 -14.71 -12.28
C ALA A 31 -22.96 -16.10 -11.67
N PRO A 32 -22.19 -17.15 -12.01
CA PRO A 32 -22.34 -18.47 -11.36
C PRO A 32 -22.03 -18.49 -9.86
N TYR A 33 -21.33 -17.47 -9.35
CA TYR A 33 -21.06 -17.27 -7.92
C TYR A 33 -22.08 -16.34 -7.25
N GLY A 34 -23.14 -15.95 -7.98
CA GLY A 34 -24.18 -15.01 -7.55
C GLY A 34 -23.73 -13.55 -7.55
N ILE A 35 -22.58 -13.24 -8.14
CA ILE A 35 -21.98 -11.90 -8.09
C ILE A 35 -22.18 -11.21 -9.44
N ASN A 36 -22.71 -9.99 -9.41
CA ASN A 36 -22.81 -9.18 -10.61
C ASN A 36 -21.43 -8.65 -11.00
N GLY A 37 -20.97 -9.00 -12.21
CA GLY A 37 -19.73 -8.48 -12.77
C GLY A 37 -18.84 -9.58 -13.33
N GLN A 38 -17.60 -9.21 -13.58
CA GLN A 38 -16.61 -10.10 -14.17
C GLN A 38 -15.21 -9.71 -13.73
N VAL A 39 -14.33 -10.70 -13.67
CA VAL A 39 -12.87 -10.50 -13.63
C VAL A 39 -12.44 -10.36 -15.08
N THR A 40 -11.67 -9.32 -15.43
CA THR A 40 -11.30 -9.05 -16.82
C THR A 40 -9.87 -9.44 -17.15
N ASP A 41 -8.99 -9.44 -16.14
CA ASP A 41 -7.55 -9.44 -16.35
C ASP A 41 -6.79 -10.32 -15.33
N LEU A 42 -7.30 -11.53 -15.04
CA LEU A 42 -6.55 -12.49 -14.21
C LEU A 42 -5.28 -12.95 -14.97
N PRO A 43 -4.06 -12.64 -14.49
CA PRO A 43 -2.83 -12.98 -15.19
C PRO A 43 -2.54 -14.48 -15.16
N VAL A 44 -2.23 -15.07 -16.32
CA VAL A 44 -1.87 -16.48 -16.45
C VAL A 44 -0.48 -16.59 -17.06
N HIS A 45 0.41 -17.20 -16.30
CA HIS A 45 1.81 -17.41 -16.62
C HIS A 45 1.98 -18.81 -17.20
N VAL A 46 2.89 -18.94 -18.18
CA VAL A 46 3.17 -20.21 -18.83
C VAL A 46 4.66 -20.47 -18.72
N HIS A 47 5.02 -21.57 -18.08
CA HIS A 47 6.41 -22.01 -17.97
C HIS A 47 6.51 -23.47 -18.35
N THR A 48 7.67 -23.87 -18.89
CA THR A 48 7.90 -25.26 -19.31
C THR A 48 8.54 -26.04 -18.18
N ALA A 49 7.82 -27.05 -17.66
CA ALA A 49 8.37 -27.99 -16.69
C ALA A 49 9.03 -29.17 -17.40
N ARG A 50 10.24 -29.54 -16.97
CA ARG A 50 10.89 -30.79 -17.39
C ARG A 50 10.42 -31.91 -16.47
N THR A 51 9.83 -32.95 -17.05
CA THR A 51 9.53 -34.19 -16.32
C THR A 51 10.73 -35.13 -16.37
N ASP A 52 10.81 -36.05 -15.41
CA ASP A 52 11.90 -37.05 -15.29
C ASP A 52 12.11 -37.89 -16.57
N ALA A 53 11.11 -37.94 -17.46
CA ALA A 53 11.14 -38.64 -18.74
C ALA A 53 11.66 -37.78 -19.92
N MET A 54 12.39 -36.69 -19.68
CA MET A 54 12.85 -35.72 -20.70
C MET A 54 11.74 -35.07 -21.55
N LYS A 55 10.46 -35.24 -21.18
CA LYS A 55 9.34 -34.61 -21.87
C LYS A 55 9.07 -33.25 -21.24
N SER A 56 9.18 -32.19 -22.04
CA SER A 56 8.76 -30.83 -21.69
C SER A 56 7.24 -30.73 -21.77
N THR A 57 6.60 -30.24 -20.70
CA THR A 57 5.17 -29.93 -20.70
C THR A 57 4.97 -28.50 -20.23
N ASP A 58 4.09 -27.76 -20.90
CA ASP A 58 3.71 -26.42 -20.47
C ASP A 58 2.83 -26.51 -19.22
N VAL A 59 3.18 -25.71 -18.22
CA VAL A 59 2.43 -25.52 -16.98
C VAL A 59 1.85 -24.13 -17.00
N TYR A 60 0.56 -24.05 -16.72
CA TYR A 60 -0.21 -22.82 -16.64
C TYR A 60 -0.41 -22.47 -15.16
N GLY A 61 0.03 -21.29 -14.76
CA GLY A 61 -0.03 -20.81 -13.39
C GLY A 61 -0.72 -19.47 -13.26
N THR A 62 -1.42 -19.25 -12.15
CA THR A 62 -1.94 -17.94 -11.73
C THR A 62 -1.84 -17.82 -10.22
N TRP A 63 -2.00 -16.60 -9.71
CA TRP A 63 -2.24 -16.36 -8.29
C TRP A 63 -3.68 -15.93 -8.10
N VAL A 64 -4.32 -16.36 -7.01
CA VAL A 64 -5.63 -15.85 -6.59
C VAL A 64 -5.57 -15.58 -5.10
N ALA A 65 -5.83 -14.34 -4.69
CA ALA A 65 -5.68 -13.89 -3.31
C ALA A 65 -4.31 -14.23 -2.68
N GLY A 66 -3.24 -14.22 -3.48
CA GLY A 66 -1.88 -14.58 -3.05
C GLY A 66 -1.57 -16.08 -3.03
N LEU A 67 -2.53 -16.95 -3.35
CA LEU A 67 -2.31 -18.40 -3.42
C LEU A 67 -1.98 -18.83 -4.86
N PRO A 68 -0.86 -19.55 -5.07
CA PRO A 68 -0.49 -20.05 -6.40
C PRO A 68 -1.40 -21.22 -6.78
N LEU A 69 -1.93 -21.18 -8.00
CA LEU A 69 -2.72 -22.23 -8.62
C LEU A 69 -2.05 -22.62 -9.93
N GLU A 70 -1.70 -23.91 -10.08
CA GLU A 70 -0.97 -24.40 -11.24
C GLU A 70 -1.58 -25.70 -11.78
N ASN A 71 -1.56 -25.85 -13.11
CA ASN A 71 -1.98 -27.08 -13.77
C ASN A 71 -1.29 -27.27 -15.13
N GLY A 72 -1.18 -28.52 -15.58
CA GLY A 72 -0.62 -28.85 -16.91
C GLY A 72 -1.56 -28.56 -18.09
N SER A 73 -2.74 -28.01 -17.84
CA SER A 73 -3.72 -27.63 -18.87
C SER A 73 -4.55 -26.43 -18.44
N LEU A 74 -5.03 -25.64 -19.41
CA LEU A 74 -5.94 -24.52 -19.15
C LEU A 74 -7.27 -24.97 -18.54
N ASP A 75 -7.83 -26.09 -18.97
CA ASP A 75 -9.08 -26.64 -18.40
C ASP A 75 -8.89 -27.05 -16.94
N GLY A 76 -7.77 -27.69 -16.62
CA GLY A 76 -7.43 -28.04 -15.24
C GLY A 76 -7.22 -26.80 -14.37
N LEU A 77 -6.55 -25.76 -14.91
CA LEU A 77 -6.39 -24.47 -14.24
C LEU A 77 -7.76 -23.80 -14.01
N SER A 78 -8.64 -23.81 -15.00
CA SER A 78 -10.02 -23.32 -14.88
C SER A 78 -10.78 -24.01 -13.76
N GLY A 79 -10.66 -25.34 -13.64
CA GLY A 79 -11.27 -26.09 -12.55
C GLY A 79 -10.74 -25.69 -11.16
N LEU A 80 -9.44 -25.45 -11.03
CA LEU A 80 -8.83 -24.97 -9.78
C LEU A 80 -9.32 -23.56 -9.42
N VAL A 81 -9.33 -22.64 -10.39
CA VAL A 81 -9.81 -21.27 -10.20
C VAL A 81 -11.29 -21.27 -9.81
N ASP A 82 -12.13 -22.03 -10.49
CA ASP A 82 -13.57 -22.13 -10.18
C ASP A 82 -13.81 -22.67 -8.76
N ALA A 83 -13.09 -23.73 -8.36
CA ALA A 83 -13.17 -24.28 -7.00
C ALA A 83 -12.73 -23.26 -5.95
N PHE A 84 -11.68 -22.48 -6.22
CA PHE A 84 -11.20 -21.42 -5.34
C PHE A 84 -12.23 -20.29 -5.23
N MET A 85 -12.79 -19.84 -6.35
CA MET A 85 -13.80 -18.78 -6.40
C MET A 85 -15.06 -19.16 -5.61
N LYS A 86 -15.51 -20.42 -5.69
CA LYS A 86 -16.61 -20.93 -4.86
C LYS A 86 -16.32 -20.86 -3.36
N ALA A 87 -15.07 -21.05 -2.94
CA ALA A 87 -14.67 -20.96 -1.54
C ALA A 87 -14.48 -19.50 -1.07
N LEU A 88 -14.04 -18.62 -1.99
CA LEU A 88 -13.78 -17.21 -1.72
C LEU A 88 -15.06 -16.36 -1.74
N ALA A 89 -15.99 -16.65 -2.64
CA ALA A 89 -17.27 -15.97 -2.72
C ALA A 89 -18.12 -16.26 -1.49
N ARG A 90 -18.58 -15.22 -0.81
CA ARG A 90 -19.50 -15.33 0.33
C ARG A 90 -20.60 -14.32 0.21
N GLN A 91 -21.83 -14.76 0.44
CA GLN A 91 -23.02 -13.90 0.38
C GLN A 91 -23.05 -13.08 -0.91
N GLU A 92 -22.81 -13.74 -2.05
CA GLU A 92 -22.86 -13.11 -3.38
C GLU A 92 -21.84 -11.97 -3.56
N ARG A 93 -20.70 -12.04 -2.85
CA ARG A 93 -19.65 -11.02 -2.87
C ARG A 93 -18.26 -11.62 -2.84
N LEU A 94 -17.32 -10.92 -3.48
CA LEU A 94 -15.89 -11.10 -3.29
C LEU A 94 -15.39 -10.24 -2.13
N PRO A 95 -14.25 -10.60 -1.52
CA PRO A 95 -13.57 -9.74 -0.56
C PRO A 95 -13.25 -8.37 -1.18
N ARG A 96 -13.09 -7.37 -0.32
CA ARG A 96 -12.56 -6.04 -0.68
C ARG A 96 -11.13 -5.86 -0.19
N TYR A 97 -10.80 -6.50 0.94
CA TYR A 97 -9.47 -6.52 1.52
C TYR A 97 -9.16 -7.92 2.04
N MET A 98 -7.88 -8.15 2.34
CA MET A 98 -7.40 -9.30 3.07
C MET A 98 -6.61 -8.80 4.28
N PHE A 99 -6.78 -9.41 5.46
CA PHE A 99 -5.84 -9.20 6.56
C PHE A 99 -4.92 -10.40 6.70
N HIS A 100 -3.67 -10.13 7.04
CA HIS A 100 -2.62 -11.12 7.18
C HIS A 100 -2.11 -11.18 8.61
N VAL A 101 -1.88 -12.39 9.11
CA VAL A 101 -1.18 -12.65 10.37
C VAL A 101 -0.17 -13.76 10.09
N GLY A 102 1.11 -13.39 10.01
CA GLY A 102 2.16 -14.29 9.53
C GLY A 102 1.94 -14.67 8.07
N ASP A 103 1.96 -15.96 7.78
CA ASP A 103 1.79 -16.57 6.46
C ASP A 103 0.31 -16.79 6.06
N ARG A 104 -0.63 -16.45 6.94
CA ARG A 104 -2.06 -16.69 6.73
C ARG A 104 -2.81 -15.41 6.40
N ALA A 105 -3.73 -15.51 5.46
CA ALA A 105 -4.59 -14.43 5.01
C ALA A 105 -6.07 -14.79 5.23
N TRP A 106 -6.87 -13.79 5.57
CA TRP A 106 -8.32 -13.94 5.71
C TRP A 106 -9.06 -12.80 5.02
N PRO A 107 -10.20 -13.10 4.38
CA PRO A 107 -10.96 -12.12 3.64
C PRO A 107 -11.73 -11.15 4.54
N ILE A 108 -11.80 -9.91 4.07
CA ILE A 108 -12.63 -8.82 4.58
C ILE A 108 -13.67 -8.48 3.52
N TYR A 109 -14.94 -8.58 3.85
CA TYR A 109 -16.05 -8.31 2.92
C TYR A 109 -16.68 -6.95 3.22
N GLN A 110 -17.16 -6.26 2.19
CA GLN A 110 -18.04 -5.11 2.36
C GLN A 110 -19.49 -5.60 2.41
N LEU A 111 -20.17 -5.34 3.51
CA LEU A 111 -21.59 -5.65 3.73
C LEU A 111 -22.29 -4.37 4.15
N GLN A 112 -23.17 -3.86 3.27
CA GLN A 112 -23.78 -2.53 3.42
C GLN A 112 -22.69 -1.46 3.64
N ASP A 113 -22.78 -0.71 4.74
CA ASP A 113 -21.85 0.38 5.08
C ASP A 113 -20.68 -0.07 5.97
N GLU A 114 -20.52 -1.38 6.21
CA GLU A 114 -19.48 -1.93 7.08
C GLU A 114 -18.56 -2.92 6.37
N LEU A 115 -17.31 -2.94 6.82
CA LEU A 115 -16.34 -3.98 6.53
C LEU A 115 -16.42 -5.06 7.61
N ILE A 116 -16.60 -6.30 7.18
CA ILE A 116 -16.74 -7.45 8.07
C ILE A 116 -15.61 -8.43 7.85
N ALA A 117 -14.97 -8.83 8.94
CA ALA A 117 -13.92 -9.84 8.97
C ALA A 117 -14.28 -10.93 9.98
N ARG A 118 -13.94 -12.18 9.65
CA ARG A 118 -14.10 -13.31 10.57
C ARG A 118 -12.84 -14.15 10.62
N TYR A 119 -12.27 -14.24 11.81
CA TYR A 119 -11.20 -15.19 12.10
C TYR A 119 -11.82 -16.55 12.50
N PRO A 120 -11.35 -17.70 11.97
CA PRO A 120 -11.87 -19.01 12.34
C PRO A 120 -11.80 -19.25 13.86
N GLY A 121 -12.96 -19.57 14.46
CA GLY A 121 -13.07 -19.74 15.92
C GLY A 121 -13.02 -18.45 16.74
N GLY A 122 -12.89 -17.29 16.10
CA GLY A 122 -12.91 -15.97 16.75
C GLY A 122 -14.26 -15.24 16.59
N PRO A 123 -14.36 -14.02 17.16
CA PRO A 123 -15.52 -13.17 16.97
C PRO A 123 -15.63 -12.67 15.53
N VAL A 124 -16.79 -12.10 15.22
CA VAL A 124 -17.00 -11.31 14.00
C VAL A 124 -16.57 -9.87 14.30
N PHE A 125 -15.74 -9.30 13.43
CA PHE A 125 -15.34 -7.91 13.49
C PHE A 125 -16.10 -7.14 12.42
N ALA A 126 -16.67 -5.99 12.80
CA ALA A 126 -17.34 -5.07 11.90
C ALA A 126 -16.84 -3.65 12.19
N ALA A 127 -16.58 -2.87 11.15
CA ALA A 127 -16.23 -1.46 11.28
C ALA A 127 -16.58 -0.69 10.00
N PRO A 128 -16.87 0.61 10.08
CA PRO A 128 -17.21 1.43 8.91
C PRO A 128 -15.99 1.72 8.00
N SER A 129 -14.77 1.52 8.50
CA SER A 129 -13.54 1.82 7.76
C SER A 129 -12.47 0.75 7.96
N VAL A 130 -11.58 0.63 6.96
CA VAL A 130 -10.49 -0.37 7.00
C VAL A 130 -9.50 -0.09 8.14
N ALA A 131 -9.29 1.20 8.46
CA ALA A 131 -8.41 1.62 9.54
C ALA A 131 -8.98 1.19 10.90
N GLU A 132 -10.27 1.42 11.15
CA GLU A 132 -10.93 0.97 12.39
C GLU A 132 -10.95 -0.55 12.52
N LEU A 133 -11.25 -1.25 11.42
CA LEU A 133 -11.23 -2.70 11.39
C LEU A 133 -9.83 -3.25 11.70
N TRP A 134 -8.78 -2.65 11.14
CA TRP A 134 -7.39 -3.01 11.39
C TRP A 134 -7.05 -2.94 12.89
N ILE A 135 -7.44 -1.87 13.58
CA ILE A 135 -7.20 -1.70 15.01
C ILE A 135 -7.93 -2.77 15.80
N ALA A 136 -9.20 -3.00 15.51
CA ALA A 136 -10.01 -3.98 16.21
C ALA A 136 -9.40 -5.39 16.10
N LEU A 137 -8.99 -5.77 14.88
CA LEU A 137 -8.27 -7.00 14.61
C LEU A 137 -6.92 -7.04 15.36
N ALA A 138 -6.09 -6.01 15.22
CA ALA A 138 -4.75 -5.98 15.81
C ALA A 138 -4.79 -6.00 17.35
N ASN A 139 -5.75 -5.32 17.96
CA ASN A 139 -5.98 -5.37 19.41
C ASN A 139 -6.40 -6.76 19.86
N HIS A 140 -7.33 -7.38 19.15
CA HIS A 140 -7.76 -8.74 19.47
C HIS A 140 -6.60 -9.73 19.34
N PHE A 141 -5.90 -9.75 18.21
CA PHE A 141 -4.80 -10.69 17.99
C PHE A 141 -3.64 -10.47 18.97
N LYS A 142 -3.40 -9.22 19.39
CA LYS A 142 -2.43 -8.94 20.47
C LYS A 142 -2.93 -9.47 21.81
N HIS A 143 -4.20 -9.27 22.14
CA HIS A 143 -4.80 -9.74 23.39
C HIS A 143 -4.76 -11.27 23.51
N ILE A 144 -5.03 -12.00 22.42
CA ILE A 144 -4.96 -13.48 22.39
C ILE A 144 -3.55 -14.02 22.11
N GLY A 145 -2.52 -13.16 22.10
CA GLY A 145 -1.12 -13.56 21.95
C GLY A 145 -0.74 -14.10 20.57
N ARG A 146 -1.51 -13.82 19.51
CA ARG A 146 -1.20 -14.22 18.13
C ARG A 146 -0.21 -13.31 17.45
N ILE A 147 -0.15 -12.05 17.86
CA ILE A 147 0.85 -11.08 17.41
C ILE A 147 1.48 -10.41 18.62
N ALA A 148 2.78 -10.08 18.55
CA ALA A 148 3.46 -9.35 19.60
C ALA A 148 3.18 -7.84 19.49
N SER A 149 3.05 -7.37 18.26
CA SER A 149 2.85 -5.98 17.90
C SER A 149 1.72 -5.83 16.90
N ARG A 150 0.99 -4.70 16.98
CA ARG A 150 -0.01 -4.35 15.94
C ARG A 150 0.62 -4.30 14.53
N ARG A 151 1.93 -4.08 14.44
CA ARG A 151 2.68 -4.04 13.17
C ARG A 151 2.78 -5.40 12.49
N ASP A 152 2.53 -6.50 13.22
CA ASP A 152 2.59 -7.85 12.67
C ASP A 152 1.27 -8.23 11.96
N LEU A 153 0.27 -7.33 11.97
CA LEU A 153 -0.95 -7.46 11.20
C LEU A 153 -0.92 -6.52 10.00
N GLU A 154 -1.07 -7.09 8.81
CA GLU A 154 -1.09 -6.35 7.56
C GLU A 154 -2.48 -6.40 6.93
N ILE A 155 -2.84 -5.34 6.20
CA ILE A 155 -4.03 -5.34 5.35
C ILE A 155 -3.62 -5.03 3.93
N SER A 156 -4.12 -5.84 3.01
CA SER A 156 -3.93 -5.73 1.58
C SER A 156 -5.27 -5.48 0.90
N PHE A 157 -5.26 -4.70 -0.17
CA PHE A 157 -6.42 -4.55 -1.04
C PHE A 157 -6.60 -5.81 -1.90
N PHE A 158 -7.83 -6.30 -2.02
CA PHE A 158 -8.16 -7.39 -2.94
C PHE A 158 -8.81 -6.80 -4.19
N SER A 159 -8.12 -6.91 -5.32
CA SER A 159 -8.61 -6.41 -6.59
C SER A 159 -9.56 -7.42 -7.23
N GLN A 160 -10.79 -6.98 -7.52
CA GLN A 160 -11.79 -7.82 -8.19
C GLN A 160 -11.59 -7.87 -9.71
N VAL A 161 -10.60 -7.13 -10.24
CA VAL A 161 -10.30 -7.06 -11.68
C VAL A 161 -9.40 -8.20 -12.13
N ASP A 162 -8.46 -8.60 -11.27
CA ASP A 162 -7.40 -9.57 -11.54
C ASP A 162 -7.23 -10.60 -10.39
N LEU A 163 -8.08 -10.52 -9.36
CA LEU A 163 -8.07 -11.36 -8.15
C LEU A 163 -6.74 -11.37 -7.38
N GLN A 164 -5.92 -10.33 -7.54
CA GLN A 164 -4.65 -10.18 -6.82
C GLN A 164 -4.81 -9.43 -5.50
N ILE A 165 -3.82 -9.59 -4.64
CA ILE A 165 -3.67 -8.80 -3.41
C ILE A 165 -2.59 -7.74 -3.57
N TYR A 166 -2.89 -6.53 -3.12
CA TYR A 166 -2.02 -5.38 -3.21
C TYR A 166 -1.73 -4.84 -1.82
N ALA A 167 -0.46 -4.89 -1.42
CA ALA A 167 -0.01 -4.27 -0.19
C ALA A 167 -0.11 -2.73 -0.30
N PRO A 168 -0.21 -2.00 0.82
CA PRO A 168 -0.18 -0.54 0.79
C PRO A 168 1.13 -0.02 0.19
N ASP A 169 1.05 0.87 -0.80
CA ASP A 169 2.19 1.60 -1.37
C ASP A 169 2.73 2.63 -0.37
N PHE A 170 1.81 3.34 0.29
CA PHE A 170 2.10 4.25 1.40
C PHE A 170 0.89 4.38 2.34
N SER A 171 0.99 5.22 3.36
CA SER A 171 -0.14 5.52 4.22
C SER A 171 -0.17 6.99 4.60
N LEU A 172 -1.37 7.53 4.81
CA LEU A 172 -1.60 8.91 5.24
C LEU A 172 -1.96 8.90 6.73
N ARG A 173 -1.18 9.58 7.56
CA ARG A 173 -1.37 9.63 9.02
C ARG A 173 -1.81 11.00 9.46
N PHE A 174 -2.72 11.08 10.41
CA PHE A 174 -3.09 12.29 11.10
C PHE A 174 -3.26 12.06 12.62
N PRO A 175 -3.28 13.09 13.48
CA PRO A 175 -3.16 12.92 14.93
C PRO A 175 -4.32 12.15 15.58
N THR A 176 -5.53 12.26 15.03
CA THR A 176 -6.77 11.82 15.67
C THR A 176 -7.28 10.46 15.21
N ALA A 177 -6.63 9.84 14.22
CA ALA A 177 -6.99 8.50 13.78
C ALA A 177 -5.79 7.72 13.23
N ASP A 178 -6.07 6.46 12.88
CA ASP A 178 -5.08 5.54 12.33
C ASP A 178 -4.75 5.82 10.86
N ASP A 179 -3.61 5.29 10.44
CA ASP A 179 -3.05 5.49 9.11
C ASP A 179 -4.06 5.01 8.04
N ILE A 180 -4.42 5.87 7.07
CA ILE A 180 -5.21 5.51 5.90
C ILE A 180 -4.27 4.85 4.88
N PRO A 181 -4.43 3.56 4.55
CA PRO A 181 -3.57 2.90 3.57
C PRO A 181 -3.91 3.39 2.15
N VAL A 182 -2.87 3.63 1.35
CA VAL A 182 -3.03 3.89 -0.09
C VAL A 182 -2.43 2.72 -0.86
N PHE A 183 -3.21 2.16 -1.77
CA PHE A 183 -2.85 0.97 -2.54
C PHE A 183 -2.57 1.37 -3.99
N ALA A 184 -1.42 0.96 -4.51
CA ALA A 184 -1.13 1.02 -5.94
C ALA A 184 -1.52 -0.33 -6.57
N PHE A 185 -2.29 -0.30 -7.65
CA PHE A 185 -2.72 -1.50 -8.36
C PHE A 185 -2.98 -1.18 -9.84
N THR A 186 -3.01 -2.20 -10.68
CA THR A 186 -3.35 -2.05 -12.10
C THR A 186 -4.74 -2.59 -12.34
N ASN A 187 -5.54 -1.85 -13.09
CA ASN A 187 -6.85 -2.29 -13.55
C ASN A 187 -6.94 -2.22 -15.08
N GLY A 188 -8.10 -2.61 -15.65
CA GLY A 188 -8.32 -2.58 -17.10
C GLY A 188 -8.24 -1.19 -17.76
N HIS A 189 -8.15 -0.10 -16.99
CA HIS A 189 -7.96 1.28 -17.45
C HIS A 189 -6.54 1.81 -17.22
N GLY A 190 -5.67 1.04 -16.55
CA GLY A 190 -4.29 1.39 -16.27
C GLY A 190 -3.92 1.33 -14.79
N PRO A 191 -2.69 1.75 -14.45
CA PRO A 191 -2.22 1.81 -13.08
C PRO A 191 -2.88 2.97 -12.32
N GLU A 192 -3.39 2.68 -11.11
CA GLU A 192 -4.07 3.64 -10.24
C GLU A 192 -3.57 3.52 -8.79
N VAL A 193 -3.74 4.60 -8.03
CA VAL A 193 -3.69 4.59 -6.57
C VAL A 193 -5.09 4.74 -6.00
N MET A 194 -5.36 4.06 -4.89
CA MET A 194 -6.66 4.10 -4.21
C MET A 194 -6.50 4.28 -2.70
N ALA A 195 -7.32 5.17 -2.12
CA ALA A 195 -7.39 5.41 -0.69
C ALA A 195 -8.85 5.24 -0.19
N PRO A 196 -9.10 4.38 0.80
CA PRO A 196 -10.39 4.27 1.46
C PRO A 196 -10.50 5.30 2.60
N VAL A 197 -11.40 6.27 2.46
CA VAL A 197 -11.65 7.32 3.46
C VAL A 197 -13.07 7.21 3.96
N GLY A 198 -13.25 6.59 5.14
CA GLY A 198 -14.58 6.23 5.64
C GLY A 198 -15.26 5.25 4.68
N SER A 199 -16.50 5.56 4.26
CA SER A 199 -17.25 4.79 3.27
C SER A 199 -16.89 5.10 1.82
N GLN A 200 -16.08 6.15 1.58
CA GLN A 200 -15.69 6.57 0.24
C GLN A 200 -14.38 5.91 -0.19
N THR A 201 -14.22 5.74 -1.50
CA THR A 201 -12.96 5.27 -2.10
C THR A 201 -12.53 6.25 -3.16
N LEU A 202 -11.41 6.93 -2.88
CA LEU A 202 -10.79 7.87 -3.80
C LEU A 202 -9.83 7.12 -4.70
N ARG A 203 -9.79 7.47 -5.99
CA ARG A 203 -8.92 6.86 -6.99
C ARG A 203 -8.27 7.92 -7.84
N LEU A 204 -7.00 7.71 -8.19
CA LEU A 204 -6.25 8.55 -9.11
C LEU A 204 -5.39 7.68 -10.04
N PRO A 205 -5.22 8.04 -11.31
CA PRO A 205 -4.23 7.40 -12.16
C PRO A 205 -2.81 7.62 -11.61
N ILE A 206 -1.94 6.62 -11.77
CA ILE A 206 -0.51 6.74 -11.43
C ILE A 206 0.19 7.64 -12.45
N GLN A 207 0.87 8.68 -11.96
CA GLN A 207 1.49 9.75 -12.75
C GLN A 207 2.88 10.11 -12.21
N GLN A 208 3.77 9.10 -12.20
CA GLN A 208 5.20 9.25 -11.88
C GLN A 208 5.51 9.92 -10.53
N GLY A 209 4.59 9.91 -9.56
CA GLY A 209 4.79 10.47 -8.22
C GLY A 209 3.86 11.63 -7.89
N SER A 210 3.41 12.40 -8.88
CA SER A 210 2.49 13.53 -8.65
C SER A 210 1.15 13.11 -8.01
N GLU A 211 0.69 11.89 -8.29
CA GLU A 211 -0.50 11.27 -7.72
C GLU A 211 -0.42 11.10 -6.19
N VAL A 212 0.79 11.00 -5.62
CA VAL A 212 0.97 10.89 -4.17
C VAL A 212 0.57 12.21 -3.51
N LEU A 213 1.01 13.33 -4.08
CA LEU A 213 0.66 14.68 -3.60
C LEU A 213 -0.82 14.98 -3.87
N ALA A 214 -1.33 14.60 -5.04
CA ALA A 214 -2.76 14.77 -5.35
C ALA A 214 -3.65 13.95 -4.41
N MET A 215 -3.30 12.70 -4.12
CA MET A 215 -4.02 11.86 -3.15
C MET A 215 -3.97 12.46 -1.75
N TYR A 216 -2.79 12.95 -1.33
CA TYR A 216 -2.64 13.65 -0.05
C TYR A 216 -3.62 14.82 0.09
N ARG A 217 -3.70 15.69 -0.94
CA ARG A 217 -4.63 16.84 -0.93
C ARG A 217 -6.09 16.40 -0.91
N LEU A 218 -6.48 15.48 -1.79
CA LEU A 218 -7.87 15.00 -1.86
C LEU A 218 -8.34 14.38 -0.54
N VAL A 219 -7.51 13.55 0.09
CA VAL A 219 -7.82 12.95 1.38
C VAL A 219 -7.85 14.03 2.47
N GLY A 220 -6.88 14.95 2.48
CA GLY A 220 -6.82 16.06 3.42
C GLY A 220 -8.07 16.96 3.35
N ASP A 221 -8.46 17.39 2.16
CA ASP A 221 -9.64 18.21 1.91
C ASP A 221 -10.92 17.51 2.39
N LEU A 222 -11.07 16.23 2.08
CA LEU A 222 -12.23 15.44 2.53
C LEU A 222 -12.28 15.32 4.06
N LEU A 223 -11.14 15.12 4.72
CA LEU A 223 -11.06 15.05 6.17
C LEU A 223 -11.31 16.40 6.85
N VAL A 224 -10.89 17.51 6.24
CA VAL A 224 -11.19 18.87 6.72
C VAL A 224 -12.68 19.17 6.55
N GLN A 225 -13.26 18.88 5.39
CA GLN A 225 -14.68 19.10 5.10
C GLN A 225 -15.59 18.29 6.04
N SER A 226 -15.18 17.07 6.40
CA SER A 226 -15.90 16.24 7.38
C SER A 226 -15.63 16.60 8.85
N GLY A 227 -14.81 17.62 9.11
CA GLY A 227 -14.45 18.08 10.46
C GLY A 227 -13.54 17.12 11.23
N ARG A 228 -12.96 16.11 10.58
CA ARG A 228 -12.03 15.15 11.18
C ARG A 228 -10.61 15.70 11.32
N LEU A 229 -10.27 16.66 10.47
CA LEU A 229 -9.03 17.44 10.51
C LEU A 229 -9.34 18.93 10.64
N LYS A 230 -8.48 19.66 11.33
CA LYS A 230 -8.52 21.13 11.33
C LYS A 230 -7.85 21.69 10.07
N SER A 231 -6.77 21.05 9.65
CA SER A 231 -6.01 21.40 8.47
C SER A 231 -5.49 20.16 7.76
N MET A 232 -5.38 20.20 6.43
CA MET A 232 -4.74 19.11 5.67
C MET A 232 -3.27 18.93 6.07
N TYR A 233 -2.59 20.02 6.48
CA TYR A 233 -1.19 20.00 6.94
C TYR A 233 -0.99 19.26 8.28
N ASP A 234 -2.08 18.90 8.98
CA ASP A 234 -2.00 18.00 10.13
C ASP A 234 -1.64 16.56 9.71
N MET A 235 -1.71 16.25 8.41
CA MET A 235 -1.48 14.92 7.87
C MET A 235 -0.05 14.76 7.34
N SER A 236 0.53 13.56 7.48
CA SER A 236 1.85 13.18 6.93
C SER A 236 1.76 11.94 6.02
N ILE A 237 2.69 11.81 5.09
CA ILE A 237 2.80 10.66 4.18
C ILE A 237 3.85 9.71 4.75
N ARG A 238 3.50 8.45 4.98
CA ARG A 238 4.36 7.50 5.71
C ARG A 238 4.52 6.21 4.93
N LYS A 239 5.62 5.51 5.23
CA LYS A 239 5.98 4.21 4.61
C LYS A 239 6.15 4.30 3.09
N LEU A 240 6.40 5.50 2.55
CA LEU A 240 6.64 5.70 1.14
C LEU A 240 7.97 5.03 0.76
N ALA A 241 8.01 4.27 -0.33
CA ALA A 241 9.27 3.70 -0.80
C ALA A 241 10.26 4.81 -1.20
N THR A 242 11.57 4.61 -0.99
CA THR A 242 12.57 5.63 -1.36
C THR A 242 12.52 6.00 -2.84
N ALA A 243 12.45 5.01 -3.75
CA ALA A 243 12.31 5.28 -5.19
C ALA A 243 11.04 6.09 -5.51
N ARG A 244 9.97 5.87 -4.74
CA ARG A 244 8.71 6.60 -4.90
C ARG A 244 8.82 8.05 -4.42
N TRP A 245 9.53 8.27 -3.32
CA TRP A 245 9.87 9.62 -2.85
C TRP A 245 10.71 10.39 -3.88
N GLU A 246 11.71 9.74 -4.48
CA GLU A 246 12.52 10.36 -5.53
C GLU A 246 11.67 10.85 -6.69
N ALA A 247 10.71 10.03 -7.14
CA ALA A 247 9.77 10.42 -8.19
C ALA A 247 8.85 11.58 -7.77
N VAL A 248 8.36 11.60 -6.52
CA VAL A 248 7.59 12.73 -5.96
C VAL A 248 8.43 14.01 -5.93
N ARG A 249 9.70 13.91 -5.54
CA ARG A 249 10.61 15.05 -5.39
C ARG A 249 10.83 15.82 -6.71
N GLU A 250 10.72 15.15 -7.86
CA GLU A 250 10.83 15.79 -9.18
C GLU A 250 9.75 16.85 -9.42
N PHE A 251 8.62 16.77 -8.71
CA PHE A 251 7.53 17.75 -8.79
C PHE A 251 7.66 18.88 -7.76
N LEU A 252 8.73 18.89 -6.96
CA LEU A 252 8.94 19.85 -5.89
C LEU A 252 10.11 20.80 -6.24
N LYS A 253 9.99 22.05 -5.81
CA LYS A 253 11.07 23.04 -5.90
C LYS A 253 11.87 23.02 -4.60
N PRO A 254 13.21 22.88 -4.63
CA PRO A 254 14.02 23.04 -3.44
C PRO A 254 13.93 24.48 -2.93
N THR A 255 13.96 24.62 -1.61
CA THR A 255 14.03 25.93 -0.94
C THR A 255 15.46 26.18 -0.43
N ASP A 256 15.72 27.38 0.08
CA ASP A 256 16.95 27.71 0.81
C ASP A 256 16.87 27.33 2.30
N GLN A 257 15.83 26.60 2.70
CA GLN A 257 15.57 26.20 4.08
C GLN A 257 15.85 24.72 4.31
N PHE A 258 16.25 24.40 5.53
CA PHE A 258 16.60 23.06 5.97
C PHE A 258 16.09 22.84 7.39
N VAL A 259 15.69 21.60 7.68
CA VAL A 259 15.39 21.15 9.04
C VAL A 259 16.58 20.34 9.55
N THR A 260 17.08 20.66 10.74
CA THR A 260 18.16 19.94 11.38
C THR A 260 17.71 19.32 12.68
N TYR A 261 18.28 18.17 13.04
CA TYR A 261 18.08 17.53 14.34
C TYR A 261 19.25 16.60 14.66
N THR A 262 19.39 16.25 15.93
CA THR A 262 20.31 15.19 16.36
C THR A 262 19.48 14.00 16.81
N ALA A 263 19.77 12.82 16.27
CA ALA A 263 19.14 11.58 16.70
C ALA A 263 20.19 10.53 17.03
N THR A 264 19.85 9.61 17.93
CA THR A 264 20.73 8.52 18.32
C THR A 264 20.68 7.42 17.27
N GLU A 265 21.81 7.12 16.65
CA GLU A 265 21.97 5.97 15.75
C GLU A 265 22.88 4.95 16.45
N GLY A 266 22.28 3.87 16.96
CA GLY A 266 22.96 2.98 17.92
C GLY A 266 23.17 3.68 19.27
N ASP A 267 24.42 3.76 19.73
CA ASP A 267 24.79 4.43 20.99
C ASP A 267 25.40 5.84 20.78
N LYS A 268 25.34 6.38 19.55
CA LYS A 268 25.98 7.67 19.23
C LYS A 268 24.98 8.68 18.69
N PRO A 269 24.98 9.93 19.20
CA PRO A 269 24.23 11.01 18.59
C PRO A 269 24.84 11.38 17.24
N ALA A 270 24.00 11.44 16.20
CA ALA A 270 24.37 11.85 14.86
C ALA A 270 23.52 13.06 14.42
N PRO A 271 24.14 14.11 13.85
CA PRO A 271 23.40 15.24 13.29
C PRO A 271 22.82 14.88 11.92
N TYR A 272 21.60 15.34 11.67
CA TYR A 272 20.87 15.17 10.42
C TYR A 272 20.48 16.53 9.86
N VAL A 273 20.59 16.67 8.54
CA VAL A 273 20.14 17.84 7.79
C VAL A 273 19.16 17.35 6.72
N VAL A 274 17.94 17.86 6.78
CA VAL A 274 16.84 17.49 5.89
C VAL A 274 16.48 18.69 5.02
N PRO A 275 16.65 18.59 3.69
CA PRO A 275 16.24 19.66 2.78
C PRO A 275 14.73 19.90 2.82
N VAL A 276 14.34 21.17 2.75
CA VAL A 276 12.94 21.57 2.62
C VAL A 276 12.62 21.88 1.17
N TYR A 277 11.49 21.36 0.70
CA TYR A 277 10.97 21.57 -0.64
C TYR A 277 9.60 22.25 -0.57
N THR A 278 9.13 22.79 -1.71
CA THR A 278 7.79 23.36 -1.85
C THR A 278 7.15 22.98 -3.18
N ASP A 279 5.85 22.80 -3.19
CA ASP A 279 5.02 22.67 -4.40
C ASP A 279 4.22 23.95 -4.70
N GLY A 280 4.48 25.05 -3.98
CA GLY A 280 3.74 26.30 -4.04
C GLY A 280 2.49 26.35 -3.16
N SER A 281 1.98 25.20 -2.69
CA SER A 281 0.85 25.11 -1.75
C SER A 281 1.29 24.87 -0.31
N GLY A 282 2.49 24.33 -0.09
CA GLY A 282 3.06 24.14 1.25
C GLY A 282 4.56 23.80 1.19
N PHE A 283 5.10 23.45 2.35
CA PHE A 283 6.49 23.04 2.55
C PHE A 283 6.56 21.57 2.95
N MET A 284 7.59 20.88 2.48
CA MET A 284 7.77 19.44 2.69
C MET A 284 9.20 19.10 3.09
N ALA A 285 9.33 18.16 4.02
CA ALA A 285 10.60 17.57 4.40
C ALA A 285 10.46 16.05 4.50
N ALA A 286 11.41 15.32 3.94
CA ALA A 286 11.38 13.87 3.90
C ALA A 286 12.49 13.27 4.77
N ARG A 287 12.10 12.35 5.65
CA ARG A 287 13.02 11.64 6.54
C ARG A 287 13.02 10.15 6.24
N GLN A 288 14.20 9.58 6.08
CA GLN A 288 14.36 8.13 6.04
C GLN A 288 14.08 7.53 7.42
N THR A 289 13.17 6.54 7.48
CA THR A 289 12.74 5.93 8.76
C THR A 289 13.18 4.49 8.92
N ARG A 290 13.43 3.79 7.81
CA ARG A 290 13.95 2.42 7.71
C ARG A 290 14.75 2.30 6.41
N PRO A 291 15.54 1.22 6.21
CA PRO A 291 16.04 0.89 4.88
C PRO A 291 14.90 0.92 3.86
N ALA A 292 15.06 1.73 2.80
CA ALA A 292 14.10 1.91 1.70
C ALA A 292 12.71 2.50 2.04
N ARG A 293 12.51 3.16 3.21
CA ARG A 293 11.23 3.80 3.56
C ARG A 293 11.39 5.22 4.09
N VAL A 294 10.53 6.12 3.59
CA VAL A 294 10.51 7.55 3.86
C VAL A 294 9.19 7.95 4.52
N THR A 295 9.28 8.89 5.47
CA THR A 295 8.15 9.70 5.94
C THR A 295 8.32 11.11 5.39
N VAL A 296 7.28 11.63 4.73
CA VAL A 296 7.22 13.02 4.26
C VAL A 296 6.30 13.79 5.20
N TYR A 297 6.87 14.81 5.83
CA TYR A 297 6.14 15.80 6.61
C TYR A 297 5.74 16.96 5.70
N VAL A 298 4.57 17.53 5.96
CA VAL A 298 4.04 18.66 5.20
C VAL A 298 3.62 19.74 6.19
N GLY A 299 3.89 21.00 5.88
CA GLY A 299 3.47 22.16 6.66
C GLY A 299 2.99 23.29 5.75
N GLN A 300 2.13 24.16 6.27
CA GLN A 300 1.72 25.38 5.57
C GLN A 300 2.90 26.34 5.40
N ASP A 301 3.76 26.38 6.42
CA ASP A 301 5.02 27.11 6.47
C ASP A 301 6.10 26.22 7.13
N VAL A 302 7.33 26.71 7.18
CA VAL A 302 8.46 25.97 7.76
C VAL A 302 8.36 25.79 9.28
N PRO A 303 7.90 26.77 10.08
CA PRO A 303 7.62 26.54 11.50
C PRO A 303 6.62 25.40 11.74
N THR A 304 5.52 25.36 10.99
CA THR A 304 4.53 24.28 11.07
C THR A 304 5.19 22.95 10.70
N LEU A 305 5.95 22.90 9.58
CA LEU A 305 6.66 21.70 9.16
C LEU A 305 7.62 21.18 10.26
N GLN A 306 8.38 22.09 10.88
CA GLN A 306 9.30 21.79 11.98
C GLN A 306 8.55 21.18 13.18
N GLU A 307 7.47 21.83 13.63
CA GLU A 307 6.65 21.36 14.75
C GLU A 307 6.09 19.96 14.49
N ARG A 308 5.48 19.74 13.31
CA ARG A 308 4.91 18.44 12.93
C ARG A 308 5.98 17.33 12.91
N MET A 309 7.15 17.64 12.37
CA MET A 309 8.27 16.71 12.33
C MET A 309 8.77 16.39 13.75
N ALA A 310 8.90 17.40 14.60
CA ALA A 310 9.33 17.27 15.98
C ALA A 310 8.38 16.42 16.83
N GLU A 311 7.08 16.69 16.76
CA GLU A 311 6.04 15.95 17.48
C GLU A 311 6.06 14.45 17.14
N GLU A 312 6.08 14.11 15.84
CA GLU A 312 6.12 12.70 15.43
C GLU A 312 7.44 12.02 15.85
N MET A 313 8.55 12.75 15.81
CA MET A 313 9.86 12.23 16.21
C MET A 313 9.92 11.90 17.70
N VAL A 314 9.38 12.76 18.55
CA VAL A 314 9.24 12.49 20.00
C VAL A 314 8.28 11.33 20.25
N GLN A 315 7.12 11.31 19.59
CA GLN A 315 6.15 10.21 19.73
C GLN A 315 6.76 8.85 19.36
N ARG A 316 7.76 8.83 18.47
CA ARG A 316 8.49 7.62 18.06
C ARG A 316 9.75 7.34 18.89
N GLY A 317 10.12 8.20 19.82
CA GLY A 317 11.35 8.09 20.60
C GLY A 317 12.61 8.23 19.76
N VAL A 318 12.57 9.02 18.67
CA VAL A 318 13.76 9.30 17.85
C VAL A 318 14.58 10.46 18.43
N ILE A 319 13.89 11.38 19.11
CA ILE A 319 14.45 12.48 19.89
C ILE A 319 13.65 12.59 21.19
N ASP A 320 14.24 13.19 22.21
CA ASP A 320 13.61 13.32 23.53
C ASP A 320 12.73 14.58 23.66
N ASP A 321 13.09 15.65 22.94
CA ASP A 321 12.44 16.97 23.05
C ASP A 321 12.13 17.54 21.65
N PRO A 322 10.92 18.09 21.42
CA PRO A 322 10.58 18.69 20.13
C PRO A 322 11.52 19.84 19.71
N SER A 323 12.08 20.58 20.67
CA SER A 323 13.02 21.69 20.41
C SER A 323 14.35 21.23 19.82
N ALA A 324 14.65 19.92 19.81
CA ALA A 324 15.83 19.38 19.14
C ALA A 324 15.74 19.46 17.60
N VAL A 325 14.54 19.70 17.05
CA VAL A 325 14.35 19.97 15.62
C VAL A 325 14.38 21.48 15.40
N GLN A 326 15.24 21.94 14.50
CA GLN A 326 15.47 23.36 14.22
C GLN A 326 15.31 23.63 12.73
N ALA A 327 14.70 24.76 12.37
CA ALA A 327 14.69 25.26 11.00
C ALA A 327 15.80 26.30 10.80
N SER A 328 16.54 26.19 9.70
CA SER A 328 17.62 27.11 9.33
C SER A 328 17.49 27.54 7.87
N ALA A 329 17.91 28.75 7.54
CA ALA A 329 18.03 29.24 6.17
C ALA A 329 19.50 29.32 5.72
N GLY A 330 19.74 29.19 4.41
CA GLY A 330 21.06 29.32 3.78
C GLY A 330 21.68 27.99 3.35
N LYS A 331 22.88 28.01 2.77
CA LYS A 331 23.57 26.77 2.34
C LYS A 331 23.93 25.91 3.56
N PRO A 332 23.67 24.59 3.54
CA PRO A 332 24.14 23.71 4.59
C PRO A 332 25.67 23.81 4.69
N ALA A 333 26.19 24.09 5.88
CA ALA A 333 27.63 23.97 6.12
C ALA A 333 28.04 22.51 5.87
N GLY A 334 28.72 22.25 4.74
CA GLY A 334 29.12 20.90 4.32
C GLY A 334 28.13 20.15 3.41
N ALA A 335 27.30 20.86 2.63
CA ALA A 335 26.29 20.31 1.72
C ALA A 335 26.79 19.15 0.81
N ASP A 336 28.06 19.18 0.39
CA ASP A 336 28.64 18.13 -0.47
C ASP A 336 29.01 16.82 0.28
N MET A 337 29.05 16.83 1.62
CA MET A 337 29.53 15.70 2.41
C MET A 337 28.44 14.97 3.21
N MET A 338 27.24 15.56 3.35
CA MET A 338 26.14 15.02 4.19
C MET A 338 24.84 14.70 3.45
N ALA A 339 24.66 15.14 2.19
CA ALA A 339 23.51 14.73 1.37
C ALA A 339 23.47 13.20 1.14
N SER A 340 24.62 12.54 1.29
CA SER A 340 24.78 11.09 1.29
C SER A 340 24.37 10.40 2.59
N ARG A 341 23.97 11.11 3.65
CA ARG A 341 23.53 10.50 4.93
C ARG A 341 22.03 10.58 5.21
N GLY A 342 21.34 11.60 4.68
CA GLY A 342 19.88 11.72 4.78
C GLY A 342 19.08 10.76 3.88
N LEU A 343 19.75 10.19 2.87
CA LEU A 343 19.23 9.18 1.93
C LEU A 343 20.31 8.10 1.63
N ALA A 344 21.25 7.87 2.55
CA ALA A 344 22.41 7.01 2.29
C ALA A 344 21.99 5.64 1.76
N VAL A 345 22.34 5.39 0.51
CA VAL A 345 22.32 4.06 -0.09
C VAL A 345 23.42 3.27 0.62
N SER A 346 23.03 2.43 1.57
CA SER A 346 23.84 1.28 1.97
C SER A 346 23.79 0.31 0.78
N HIS A 347 24.90 0.19 0.06
CA HIS A 347 25.12 -0.92 -0.87
C HIS A 347 25.18 -2.25 -0.12
#